data_AF-A0A7S0ZT51-F1
#
_entry.id   AF-A0A7S0ZT51-F1
#
_cell.length_a   1.000
_cell.length_b   1.000
_cell.length_c   1.000
_cell.angle_alpha   90.00
_cell.angle_beta   90.00
_cell.angle_gamma   90.00
#
_symmetry.space_group_name_H-M   'P 1'
#
loop_
_entity.id
_entity.type
_entity.pdbx_description
1 polymer ?
#
loop_
_entity_poly.entity_id
_entity_poly.type
_entity_poly.pdbx_seq_one_letter_code
_entity_poly.pdbx_strand_id
1 'polypeptide(L)'
;ESGGWLRVFCSPKDLRPMEGKDEWEVPHWASPPHPGCGRKTLVLESGGATSRHDISDRAFYILGREPSTVDVSLQAEKTSRRHAAICHNAEGETFLMDLKSTNGTRLDGHRLIPLTFSPWSNQIAVFGPEDDGFVTVRLETRPRGVKRGCEEPSGRNVCLRTRTKAEYSSLSKSGVCDKCDGKHATSECPHFKKPRENHKDAWANYGKGALHVMGSGGGNFVLRNAKLVKQPADGSCLFHSLCVGLANRDAEGLRRELARFVAQNPHVEISGDTIEEWVRWDANTSCALYARRMERSGWGGGIEMAVCSLLKKVNVHVYERYERSHGDFLRISCFDDPEARKTVHVLYQGGVHFDALLPGRG
;
A
#
# COMPACT_ATOMS: atom_id res chain seq x y z
N GLU A 1 6.45 -29.08 -9.89
CA GLU A 1 5.58 -28.32 -10.81
C GLU A 1 4.85 -27.24 -9.99
N SER A 2 5.55 -26.17 -9.60
CA SER A 2 5.64 -24.87 -10.31
C SER A 2 4.32 -24.09 -10.31
N GLY A 3 3.97 -23.49 -9.16
CA GLY A 3 2.87 -22.52 -9.00
C GLY A 3 3.29 -21.41 -8.05
N GLY A 4 4.16 -20.51 -8.52
CA GLY A 4 4.78 -19.46 -7.73
C GLY A 4 4.01 -18.13 -7.80
N TRP A 5 3.41 -17.76 -6.67
CA TRP A 5 3.39 -16.43 -6.04
C TRP A 5 3.05 -15.19 -6.90
N LEU A 6 1.88 -14.59 -6.60
CA LEU A 6 1.70 -13.13 -6.57
C LEU A 6 1.07 -12.76 -5.22
N ARG A 7 1.88 -12.17 -4.34
CA ARG A 7 1.51 -11.58 -3.05
C ARG A 7 1.34 -10.08 -3.25
N VAL A 8 0.23 -9.54 -2.75
CA VAL A 8 -0.18 -8.13 -2.80
C VAL A 8 0.07 -7.51 -1.43
N PHE A 9 0.79 -6.37 -1.31
CA PHE A 9 0.56 -5.37 -0.26
C PHE A 9 1.12 -4.00 -0.66
N CYS A 10 0.30 -2.96 -0.55
CA CYS A 10 0.62 -1.55 -0.24
C CYS A 10 -0.64 -0.93 0.43
N SER A 11 -0.51 0.01 1.38
CA SER A 11 -1.63 0.67 2.07
C SER A 11 -2.38 1.64 1.13
N PRO A 12 -3.73 1.79 1.21
CA PRO A 12 -4.48 2.76 0.40
C PRO A 12 -4.14 4.25 0.62
N LYS A 13 -3.31 4.59 1.61
CA LYS A 13 -2.73 5.95 1.73
C LYS A 13 -1.54 6.16 0.80
N ASP A 14 -0.77 5.11 0.56
CA ASP A 14 0.38 5.10 -0.35
C ASP A 14 -0.08 4.94 -1.81
N LEU A 15 -1.33 4.54 -2.01
CA LEU A 15 -1.96 4.42 -3.33
C LEU A 15 -2.75 5.68 -3.75
N ARG A 16 -2.85 6.71 -2.90
CA ARG A 16 -3.51 7.98 -3.23
C ARG A 16 -2.50 8.96 -3.82
N PRO A 17 -2.84 9.69 -4.90
CA PRO A 17 -2.07 10.86 -5.28
C PRO A 17 -1.95 11.81 -4.08
N MET A 18 -0.72 12.20 -3.73
CA MET A 18 -0.47 13.23 -2.71
C MET A 18 -1.09 14.56 -3.20
N GLU A 19 -2.31 14.87 -2.77
CA GLU A 19 -2.98 16.13 -3.12
C GLU A 19 -2.26 17.30 -2.43
N GLY A 20 -1.74 18.23 -3.24
CA GLY A 20 -1.22 19.53 -2.77
C GLY A 20 0.30 19.64 -2.59
N LYS A 21 1.09 18.59 -2.86
CA LYS A 21 2.56 18.69 -2.96
C LYS A 21 3.00 18.35 -4.39
N ASP A 22 3.59 19.32 -5.09
CA ASP A 22 4.17 19.10 -6.43
C ASP A 22 5.50 18.33 -6.39
N GLU A 23 6.04 18.09 -5.20
CA GLU A 23 7.35 17.50 -5.00
C GLU A 23 7.27 16.15 -4.30
N TRP A 24 7.99 15.17 -4.85
CA TRP A 24 8.14 13.84 -4.28
C TRP A 24 8.92 13.90 -2.96
N GLU A 25 8.35 13.32 -1.91
CA GLU A 25 8.99 13.09 -0.62
C GLU A 25 9.10 11.60 -0.35
N VAL A 26 10.20 11.21 0.29
CA VAL A 26 10.40 9.82 0.71
C VAL A 26 9.37 9.50 1.79
N PRO A 27 8.58 8.42 1.63
CA PRO A 27 7.61 8.05 2.64
C PRO A 27 8.28 7.71 3.96
N HIS A 28 7.60 8.02 5.06
CA HIS A 28 8.10 7.71 6.40
C HIS A 28 8.22 6.19 6.68
N TRP A 29 7.49 5.36 5.94
CA TRP A 29 7.61 3.89 6.02
C TRP A 29 8.81 3.36 5.22
N ALA A 30 9.33 4.14 4.27
CA ALA A 30 10.43 3.69 3.43
C ALA A 30 11.68 3.54 4.29
N SER A 31 12.22 2.31 4.32
CA SER A 31 13.35 1.95 5.16
C SER A 31 14.26 0.98 4.42
N PRO A 32 15.58 1.01 4.67
CA PRO A 32 16.47 0.02 4.09
C PRO A 32 16.00 -1.40 4.47
N PRO A 33 15.95 -2.36 3.52
CA PRO A 33 15.62 -3.73 3.83
C PRO A 33 16.47 -4.29 4.97
N HIS A 34 15.86 -5.07 5.86
CA HIS A 34 16.62 -5.74 6.91
C HIS A 34 17.73 -6.61 6.29
N PRO A 35 18.93 -6.70 6.89
CA PRO A 35 20.04 -7.49 6.34
C PRO A 35 19.75 -9.00 6.17
N GLY A 36 18.68 -9.51 6.79
CA GLY A 36 18.19 -10.88 6.57
C GLY A 36 17.41 -11.06 5.26
N CYS A 37 16.97 -9.98 4.62
CA CYS A 37 16.17 -10.04 3.40
C CYS A 37 17.00 -10.42 2.18
N GLY A 38 16.36 -11.05 1.20
CA GLY A 38 16.97 -11.42 -0.07
C GLY A 38 17.54 -10.21 -0.81
N ARG A 39 18.68 -10.39 -1.49
CA ARG A 39 19.28 -9.35 -2.33
C ARG A 39 18.39 -9.05 -3.51
N LYS A 40 18.28 -7.78 -3.86
CA LYS A 40 17.45 -7.25 -4.93
C LYS A 40 18.32 -6.64 -6.00
N THR A 41 18.11 -7.05 -7.24
CA THR A 41 18.85 -6.54 -8.38
C THR A 41 17.86 -6.17 -9.47
N LEU A 42 17.94 -4.93 -9.94
CA LEU A 42 17.26 -4.51 -11.15
C LEU A 42 18.04 -4.99 -12.36
N VAL A 43 17.35 -5.58 -13.32
CA VAL A 43 17.89 -5.95 -14.63
C VAL A 43 17.17 -5.11 -15.68
N LEU A 44 17.89 -4.19 -16.31
CA LEU A 44 17.35 -3.26 -17.30
C LEU A 44 17.72 -3.75 -18.69
N GLU A 45 16.76 -3.74 -19.61
CA GLU A 45 16.98 -4.05 -21.03
C GLU A 45 16.50 -2.86 -21.88
N SER A 46 17.43 -2.23 -22.59
CA SER A 46 17.17 -1.09 -23.49
C SER A 46 18.01 -1.22 -24.74
N GLY A 47 17.39 -1.14 -25.93
CA GLY A 47 18.11 -1.14 -27.21
C GLY A 47 19.05 -2.33 -27.44
N GLY A 48 18.78 -3.49 -26.83
CA GLY A 48 19.63 -4.69 -26.91
C GLY A 48 20.78 -4.76 -25.89
N ALA A 49 20.97 -3.73 -25.06
CA ALA A 49 21.92 -3.74 -23.95
C ALA A 49 21.22 -4.15 -22.64
N THR A 50 21.94 -4.89 -21.79
CA THR A 50 21.46 -5.30 -20.45
C THR A 50 22.38 -4.74 -19.37
N SER A 51 21.81 -4.07 -18.36
CA SER A 51 22.54 -3.61 -17.17
C SER A 51 21.92 -4.15 -15.89
N ARG A 52 22.72 -4.24 -14.82
CA ARG A 52 22.31 -4.77 -13.52
C ARG A 52 22.65 -3.79 -12.39
N HIS A 53 21.69 -3.48 -11.52
CA HIS A 53 21.86 -2.54 -10.42
C HIS A 53 21.38 -3.15 -9.09
N ASP A 54 22.24 -3.18 -8.07
CA ASP A 54 21.85 -3.62 -6.73
C ASP A 54 21.04 -2.52 -6.02
N ILE A 55 19.88 -2.89 -5.48
CA ILE A 55 19.00 -1.99 -4.75
C ILE A 55 18.74 -2.46 -3.31
N SER A 56 19.62 -3.28 -2.74
CA SER A 56 19.35 -3.95 -1.45
C SER A 56 19.54 -3.08 -0.20
N ASP A 57 20.26 -1.96 -0.30
CA ASP A 57 20.89 -1.34 0.89
C ASP A 57 20.30 0.03 1.30
N ARG A 58 19.32 0.56 0.56
CA ARG A 58 18.71 1.88 0.81
C ARG A 58 17.20 1.77 0.90
N ALA A 59 16.58 2.76 1.54
CA ALA A 59 15.12 2.86 1.65
C ALA A 59 14.43 3.12 0.31
N PHE A 60 15.10 3.83 -0.60
CA PHE A 60 14.54 4.19 -1.89
C PHE A 60 15.63 4.46 -2.94
N TYR A 61 15.22 4.39 -4.21
CA TYR A 61 16.03 4.68 -5.38
C TYR A 61 15.19 5.46 -6.40
N ILE A 62 15.78 6.47 -7.03
CA ILE A 62 15.16 7.21 -8.12
C ILE A 62 15.66 6.67 -9.46
N LEU A 63 14.74 6.47 -10.40
CA LEU A 63 15.00 6.02 -11.75
C LEU A 63 14.68 7.14 -12.72
N GLY A 64 15.49 7.29 -13.75
CA GLY A 64 15.19 8.23 -14.83
C GLY A 64 16.34 8.38 -15.81
N ARG A 65 16.13 9.22 -16.82
CA ARG A 65 17.11 9.40 -17.90
C ARG A 65 18.36 10.17 -17.48
N GLU A 66 18.24 11.06 -16.49
CA GLU A 66 19.27 12.06 -16.14
C GLU A 66 20.19 11.56 -15.02
N PRO A 67 21.40 11.05 -15.33
CA PRO A 67 22.24 10.34 -14.35
C PRO A 67 22.68 11.20 -13.16
N SER A 68 22.70 12.53 -13.33
CA SER A 68 23.05 13.49 -12.28
C SER A 68 22.00 13.63 -11.17
N THR A 69 20.77 13.16 -11.41
CA THR A 69 19.61 13.37 -10.50
C THR A 69 18.94 12.07 -10.05
N VAL A 70 19.49 10.91 -10.43
CA VAL A 70 18.88 9.60 -10.22
C VAL A 70 19.91 8.59 -9.70
N ASP A 71 19.42 7.54 -9.03
CA ASP A 71 20.26 6.46 -8.55
C ASP A 71 20.46 5.37 -9.62
N VAL A 72 19.48 5.22 -10.53
CA VAL A 72 19.53 4.26 -11.65
C VAL A 72 19.16 4.96 -12.96
N SER A 73 20.11 4.99 -13.90
CA SER A 73 19.89 5.61 -15.21
C SER A 73 19.13 4.67 -16.15
N LEU A 74 18.00 5.14 -16.68
CA LEU A 74 17.10 4.36 -17.53
C LEU A 74 17.51 4.24 -19.00
N GLN A 75 18.64 4.84 -19.43
CA GLN A 75 19.24 4.71 -20.79
C GLN A 75 18.24 4.63 -21.98
N ALA A 76 17.14 5.38 -21.91
CA ALA A 76 16.09 5.39 -22.92
C ALA A 76 15.59 6.82 -23.12
N GLU A 77 15.64 7.33 -24.35
CA GLU A 77 15.48 8.76 -24.67
C GLU A 77 14.10 9.32 -24.28
N LYS A 78 13.05 8.51 -24.41
CA LYS A 78 11.67 8.90 -24.11
C LYS A 78 11.28 8.68 -22.64
N THR A 79 12.24 8.44 -21.75
CA THR A 79 12.03 8.43 -20.29
C THR A 79 12.27 9.82 -19.68
N SER A 80 11.45 10.20 -18.69
CA SER A 80 11.63 11.46 -17.95
C SER A 80 12.94 11.48 -17.14
N ARG A 81 13.46 12.69 -16.89
CA ARG A 81 14.72 12.92 -16.14
C ARG A 81 14.71 12.25 -14.77
N ARG A 82 13.61 12.45 -14.02
CA ARG A 82 13.18 11.66 -12.86
C ARG A 82 11.85 11.03 -13.25
N HIS A 83 11.82 9.72 -13.42
CA HIS A 83 10.71 8.99 -14.01
C HIS A 83 9.89 8.25 -12.95
N ALA A 84 10.57 7.50 -12.09
CA ALA A 84 9.93 6.68 -11.08
C ALA A 84 10.79 6.60 -9.82
N ALA A 85 10.15 6.23 -8.72
CA ALA A 85 10.82 5.91 -7.47
C ALA A 85 10.56 4.44 -7.12
N ILE A 86 11.60 3.78 -6.65
CA ILE A 86 11.49 2.52 -5.92
C ILE A 86 11.58 2.82 -4.44
N CYS A 87 10.71 2.22 -3.65
CA CYS A 87 10.81 2.23 -2.19
C CYS A 87 10.81 0.81 -1.63
N HIS A 88 11.45 0.67 -0.48
CA HIS A 88 11.55 -0.56 0.29
C HIS A 88 10.99 -0.34 1.68
N ASN A 89 10.54 -1.41 2.32
CA ASN A 89 10.31 -1.44 3.76
C ASN A 89 11.34 -2.36 4.45
N ALA A 90 11.31 -2.37 5.79
CA ALA A 90 12.24 -3.14 6.61
C ALA A 90 12.10 -4.66 6.36
N GLU A 91 10.91 -5.12 5.97
CA GLU A 91 10.60 -6.50 5.59
C GLU A 91 11.22 -6.89 4.24
N GLY A 92 11.74 -5.93 3.50
CA GLY A 92 12.37 -6.13 2.20
C GLY A 92 11.36 -6.35 1.08
N GLU A 93 10.16 -5.81 1.20
CA GLU A 93 9.24 -5.65 0.06
C GLU A 93 9.72 -4.50 -0.83
N THR A 94 9.20 -4.41 -2.05
CA THR A 94 9.63 -3.41 -3.03
C THR A 94 8.42 -2.84 -3.73
N PHE A 95 8.39 -1.53 -3.86
CA PHE A 95 7.29 -0.75 -4.40
C PHE A 95 7.81 0.14 -5.50
N LEU A 96 7.06 0.27 -6.58
CA LEU A 96 7.33 1.14 -7.70
C LEU A 96 6.27 2.24 -7.78
N MET A 97 6.71 3.47 -7.94
CA MET A 97 5.83 4.63 -8.06
C MET A 97 6.23 5.48 -9.26
N ASP A 98 5.27 5.83 -10.11
CA ASP A 98 5.50 6.79 -11.19
C ASP A 98 5.53 8.23 -10.65
N LEU A 99 6.59 8.98 -10.97
CA LEU A 99 6.81 10.35 -10.49
C LEU A 99 6.18 11.40 -11.43
N LYS A 100 4.95 11.16 -11.88
CA LYS A 100 4.26 11.97 -12.92
C LYS A 100 5.09 12.03 -14.22
N SER A 101 5.58 10.87 -14.67
CA SER A 101 6.39 10.80 -15.88
C SER A 101 5.57 11.13 -17.13
N THR A 102 6.23 11.64 -18.18
CA THR A 102 5.56 12.13 -19.40
C THR A 102 4.86 10.99 -20.15
N ASN A 103 5.56 9.87 -20.30
CA ASN A 103 5.07 8.71 -21.07
C ASN A 103 4.52 7.59 -20.17
N GLY A 104 4.57 7.76 -18.86
CA GLY A 104 4.07 6.80 -17.88
C GLY A 104 5.03 5.63 -17.62
N THR A 105 4.76 4.99 -16.48
CA THR A 105 5.29 3.69 -16.10
C THR A 105 4.19 2.64 -16.23
N ARG A 106 4.52 1.45 -16.70
CA ARG A 106 3.60 0.29 -16.77
C ARG A 106 4.20 -0.88 -16.01
N LEU A 107 3.35 -1.71 -15.41
CA LEU A 107 3.73 -2.93 -14.72
C LEU A 107 2.89 -4.08 -15.30
N ASP A 108 3.54 -5.07 -15.93
CA ASP A 108 2.88 -6.13 -16.71
C ASP A 108 1.84 -5.61 -17.72
N GLY A 109 2.15 -4.49 -18.38
CA GLY A 109 1.28 -3.86 -19.38
C GLY A 109 0.24 -2.90 -18.81
N HIS A 110 -0.04 -2.91 -17.51
CA HIS A 110 -0.97 -1.98 -16.87
C HIS A 110 -0.27 -0.67 -16.51
N ARG A 111 -0.78 0.47 -17.00
CA ARG A 111 -0.21 1.79 -16.68
C ARG A 111 -0.47 2.14 -15.21
N LEU A 112 0.59 2.52 -14.49
CA LEU A 112 0.49 2.92 -13.09
C LEU A 112 -0.20 4.28 -12.97
N ILE A 113 -0.93 4.47 -11.88
CA ILE A 113 -1.43 5.79 -11.48
C ILE A 113 -0.23 6.60 -10.95
N PRO A 114 -0.03 7.85 -11.40
CA PRO A 114 1.04 8.69 -10.88
C PRO A 114 0.92 8.95 -9.38
N LEU A 115 2.07 8.96 -8.69
CA LEU A 115 2.19 9.16 -7.24
C LEU A 115 1.50 8.11 -6.37
N THR A 116 1.32 6.90 -6.90
CA THR A 116 0.69 5.74 -6.24
C THR A 116 1.70 4.59 -6.18
N PHE A 117 1.99 4.09 -4.97
CA PHE A 117 2.95 3.00 -4.76
C PHE A 117 2.38 1.64 -5.15
N SER A 118 2.91 1.09 -6.24
CA SER A 118 2.50 -0.23 -6.74
C SER A 118 3.47 -1.31 -6.28
N PRO A 119 3.01 -2.42 -5.68
CA PRO A 119 3.89 -3.52 -5.28
C PRO A 119 4.64 -4.10 -6.48
N TRP A 120 5.94 -4.32 -6.35
CA TRP A 120 6.78 -4.85 -7.42
C TRP A 120 7.63 -6.01 -6.94
N SER A 121 7.47 -7.16 -7.58
CA SER A 121 8.18 -8.39 -7.23
C SER A 121 8.69 -9.12 -8.48
N ASN A 122 7.77 -9.66 -9.28
CA ASN A 122 8.08 -10.53 -10.41
C ASN A 122 7.64 -9.93 -11.76
N GLN A 123 6.90 -8.83 -11.72
CA GLN A 123 6.34 -8.16 -12.89
C GLN A 123 7.44 -7.46 -13.71
N ILE A 124 7.19 -7.28 -15.00
CA ILE A 124 8.03 -6.48 -15.89
C ILE A 124 7.56 -5.03 -15.83
N ALA A 125 8.43 -4.13 -15.38
CA ALA A 125 8.20 -2.70 -15.44
C ALA A 125 8.64 -2.16 -16.80
N VAL A 126 7.81 -1.35 -17.45
CA VAL A 126 8.15 -0.64 -18.68
C VAL A 126 8.08 0.86 -18.40
N PHE A 127 9.18 1.56 -18.66
CA PHE A 127 9.27 3.00 -18.49
C PHE A 127 9.40 3.66 -19.86
N GLY A 128 8.46 4.56 -20.20
CA GLY A 128 8.38 5.16 -21.53
C GLY A 128 7.12 4.73 -22.31
N PRO A 129 7.02 5.13 -23.58
CA PRO A 129 5.87 4.81 -24.42
C PRO A 129 5.89 3.34 -24.88
N GLU A 130 4.80 2.83 -25.47
CA GLU A 130 4.67 1.41 -25.83
C GLU A 130 5.43 1.00 -27.09
N ASP A 131 5.72 1.95 -27.96
CA ASP A 131 6.21 1.75 -29.32
C ASP A 131 7.75 1.71 -29.37
N ASP A 132 8.41 2.81 -29.01
CA ASP A 132 9.86 2.96 -29.12
C ASP A 132 10.46 3.86 -28.01
N GLY A 133 11.75 3.69 -27.73
CA GLY A 133 12.44 4.52 -26.74
C GLY A 133 12.00 4.28 -25.29
N PHE A 134 11.47 3.09 -25.00
CA PHE A 134 11.22 2.59 -23.64
C PHE A 134 12.37 1.72 -23.13
N VAL A 135 12.35 1.46 -21.83
CA VAL A 135 13.21 0.47 -21.17
C VAL A 135 12.35 -0.50 -20.39
N THR A 136 12.68 -1.78 -20.46
CA THR A 136 12.07 -2.80 -19.62
C THR A 136 12.98 -3.08 -18.44
N VAL A 137 12.39 -3.27 -17.27
CA VAL A 137 13.12 -3.53 -16.03
C VAL A 137 12.45 -4.67 -15.30
N ARG A 138 13.27 -5.63 -14.87
CA ARG A 138 12.84 -6.74 -14.01
C ARG A 138 13.51 -6.63 -12.65
N LEU A 139 12.77 -6.99 -11.61
CA LEU A 139 13.30 -7.11 -10.25
C LEU A 139 13.65 -8.58 -9.98
N GLU A 140 14.94 -8.89 -9.86
CA GLU A 140 15.41 -10.20 -9.39
C GLU A 140 15.59 -10.16 -7.86
N THR A 141 14.92 -11.06 -7.13
CA THR A 141 15.17 -11.27 -5.69
C THR A 141 15.86 -12.61 -5.46
N ARG A 142 17.03 -12.60 -4.81
CA ARG A 142 17.80 -13.82 -4.47
C ARG A 142 17.83 -14.04 -2.96
N PRO A 143 17.50 -15.23 -2.45
CA PRO A 143 17.62 -15.55 -1.02
C PRO A 143 19.06 -15.37 -0.53
N ARG A 144 19.26 -14.78 0.66
CA ARG A 144 20.57 -14.80 1.32
C ARG A 144 20.82 -16.20 1.88
N GLY A 145 21.83 -16.91 1.35
CA GLY A 145 22.23 -18.24 1.85
C GLY A 145 22.72 -19.24 0.81
N VAL A 146 22.56 -18.99 -0.50
CA VAL A 146 23.12 -19.88 -1.53
C VAL A 146 24.56 -19.47 -1.81
N LYS A 147 25.53 -20.29 -1.37
CA LYS A 147 26.91 -20.22 -1.85
C LYS A 147 26.88 -20.35 -3.38
N ARG A 148 27.45 -19.38 -4.08
CA ARG A 148 27.70 -19.48 -5.53
C ARG A 148 28.52 -20.74 -5.80
N GLY A 149 27.98 -21.62 -6.63
CA GLY A 149 28.81 -22.49 -7.45
C GLY A 149 29.71 -21.61 -8.31
N CYS A 150 30.96 -22.02 -8.40
CA CYS A 150 32.07 -21.30 -9.01
C CYS A 150 31.84 -21.14 -10.52
N GLU A 151 31.80 -19.91 -11.03
CA GLU A 151 32.18 -19.61 -12.41
C GLU A 151 33.08 -18.36 -12.41
N GLU A 152 34.20 -18.50 -13.12
CA GLU A 152 35.35 -17.60 -13.15
C GLU A 152 35.12 -16.30 -13.94
N PRO A 153 36.01 -15.29 -13.80
CA PRO A 153 35.70 -13.90 -14.11
C PRO A 153 36.22 -13.45 -15.48
N SER A 154 35.47 -12.59 -16.16
CA SER A 154 36.01 -11.60 -17.10
C SER A 154 35.02 -10.42 -17.19
N GLY A 155 35.35 -9.14 -17.04
CA GLY A 155 36.57 -8.48 -16.61
C GLY A 155 36.27 -7.01 -16.28
N ARG A 156 37.30 -6.33 -15.76
CA ARG A 156 37.49 -4.87 -15.58
C ARG A 156 36.57 -4.15 -14.59
N ASN A 157 36.96 -4.25 -13.33
CA ASN A 157 36.61 -3.31 -12.26
C ASN A 157 37.28 -1.95 -12.50
N VAL A 158 36.50 -0.86 -12.49
CA VAL A 158 37.01 0.46 -12.09
C VAL A 158 36.57 0.67 -10.64
N CYS A 159 37.55 0.51 -9.75
CA CYS A 159 37.43 0.79 -8.32
C CYS A 159 37.54 2.29 -8.09
N LEU A 160 36.50 2.94 -7.58
CA LEU A 160 36.62 4.26 -6.97
C LEU A 160 36.41 4.15 -5.46
N ARG A 161 37.57 4.27 -4.82
CA ARG A 161 37.96 4.37 -3.40
C ARG A 161 36.87 4.73 -2.39
N THR A 162 36.86 3.96 -1.31
CA THR A 162 36.20 4.19 -0.02
C THR A 162 36.85 5.35 0.75
N ARG A 163 36.03 6.22 1.37
CA ARG A 163 36.46 7.13 2.46
C ARG A 163 35.97 6.58 3.80
N THR A 164 36.81 6.72 4.83
CA THR A 164 36.65 6.10 6.15
C THR A 164 35.92 7.00 7.15
N LYS A 165 35.49 6.35 8.24
CA LYS A 165 34.61 6.76 9.34
C LYS A 165 35.05 7.99 10.17
N ALA A 166 36.19 8.64 9.85
CA ALA A 166 36.77 9.73 10.65
C ALA A 166 36.35 11.14 10.18
N GLU A 167 35.71 11.28 9.01
CA GLU A 167 35.22 12.58 8.51
C GLU A 167 33.75 12.87 8.87
N TYR A 168 33.04 11.96 9.55
CA TYR A 168 31.64 12.15 9.93
C TYR A 168 31.44 12.89 11.28
N SER A 169 32.51 13.25 11.98
CA SER A 169 32.44 13.82 13.34
C SER A 169 32.39 15.35 13.40
N SER A 170 32.26 16.07 12.29
CA SER A 170 32.29 17.55 12.28
C SER A 170 31.07 18.24 11.65
N LEU A 171 29.91 17.56 11.56
CA LEU A 171 28.64 18.19 11.15
C LEU A 171 27.47 17.78 12.07
N SER A 172 27.62 17.97 13.38
CA SER A 172 26.50 17.95 14.34
C SER A 172 26.23 19.35 14.90
N LYS A 173 25.62 20.22 14.09
CA LYS A 173 24.94 21.43 14.58
C LYS A 173 23.73 21.76 13.71
N SER A 174 22.67 20.98 13.84
CA SER A 174 21.32 21.48 13.58
C SER A 174 20.47 21.13 14.80
N GLY A 175 20.28 22.12 15.68
CA GLY A 175 19.46 22.00 16.88
C GLY A 175 18.00 21.86 16.52
N VAL A 176 17.59 20.68 16.07
CA VAL A 176 16.21 20.33 15.75
C VAL A 176 15.77 19.22 16.70
N CYS A 177 14.62 19.39 17.31
CA CYS A 177 14.10 18.50 18.33
C CYS A 177 13.44 17.28 17.71
N ASP A 178 13.91 16.09 18.02
CA ASP A 178 13.41 14.83 17.45
C ASP A 178 11.98 14.42 17.91
N LYS A 179 11.32 15.25 18.71
CA LYS A 179 9.94 15.03 19.18
C LYS A 179 8.91 15.94 18.50
N CYS A 180 9.32 17.12 18.02
CA CYS A 180 8.41 18.11 17.43
C CYS A 180 9.03 18.90 16.28
N ASP A 181 10.24 18.53 15.86
CA ASP A 181 11.05 19.12 14.79
C ASP A 181 11.29 20.64 14.95
N GLY A 182 11.17 21.15 16.19
CA GLY A 182 11.40 22.55 16.56
C GLY A 182 12.88 22.86 16.76
N LYS A 183 13.30 24.13 16.58
CA LYS A 183 14.71 24.55 16.68
C LYS A 183 15.24 24.64 18.13
N HIS A 184 15.19 23.55 18.90
CA HIS A 184 15.74 23.44 20.24
C HIS A 184 16.24 22.01 20.49
N ALA A 185 16.97 21.79 21.58
CA ALA A 185 17.38 20.45 21.96
C ALA A 185 16.17 19.57 22.31
N THR A 186 16.23 18.29 21.95
CA THR A 186 15.17 17.30 22.20
C THR A 186 14.80 17.13 23.68
N SER A 187 15.75 17.42 24.59
CA SER A 187 15.59 17.40 26.06
C SER A 187 14.80 18.58 26.63
N GLU A 188 14.71 19.68 25.90
CA GLU A 188 14.04 20.92 26.32
C GLU A 188 12.71 21.14 25.59
N CYS A 189 12.17 20.08 24.99
CA CYS A 189 10.95 20.14 24.17
C CYS A 189 9.75 20.65 24.99
N PRO A 190 9.19 21.83 24.65
CA PRO A 190 8.07 22.40 25.39
C PRO A 190 6.78 21.59 25.19
N HIS A 191 6.72 20.76 24.14
CA HIS A 191 5.51 20.04 23.73
C HIS A 191 5.45 18.59 24.22
N PHE A 192 6.57 17.86 24.28
CA PHE A 192 6.55 16.42 24.53
C PHE A 192 7.59 16.00 25.58
N LYS A 193 7.14 15.92 26.83
CA LYS A 193 8.00 15.59 27.98
C LYS A 193 8.31 14.09 28.14
N LYS A 194 7.70 13.20 27.34
CA LYS A 194 7.88 11.74 27.43
C LYS A 194 8.40 11.11 26.11
N PRO A 195 9.10 9.96 26.16
CA PRO A 195 9.63 9.27 24.98
C PRO A 195 8.55 8.55 24.15
N ARG A 196 8.89 8.22 22.90
CA ARG A 196 8.00 7.70 21.85
C ARG A 196 7.95 6.17 21.90
N GLU A 197 6.75 5.59 22.01
CA GLU A 197 6.52 4.13 22.09
C GLU A 197 6.20 3.50 20.72
N ASN A 198 6.42 2.18 20.65
CA ASN A 198 6.54 1.33 19.45
C ASN A 198 5.22 0.61 19.14
N HIS A 199 4.73 0.54 17.88
CA HIS A 199 3.42 -0.10 17.60
C HIS A 199 3.24 -0.71 16.17
N LYS A 200 2.31 -1.69 16.04
CA LYS A 200 1.83 -2.58 14.93
C LYS A 200 0.51 -2.14 14.27
N ASP A 201 0.45 -2.14 12.93
CA ASP A 201 -0.72 -1.74 12.12
C ASP A 201 -1.90 -2.75 12.07
N ALA A 202 -3.11 -2.22 12.21
CA ALA A 202 -4.42 -2.88 12.10
C ALA A 202 -4.74 -3.56 10.74
N TRP A 203 -4.02 -3.22 9.67
CA TRP A 203 -4.15 -3.84 8.35
C TRP A 203 -3.24 -5.07 8.18
N ALA A 204 -2.32 -5.31 9.13
CA ALA A 204 -1.22 -6.25 9.00
C ALA A 204 -1.58 -7.75 9.15
N ASN A 205 -2.85 -8.09 9.41
CA ASN A 205 -3.30 -9.49 9.50
C ASN A 205 -3.90 -10.06 8.21
N TYR A 206 -3.77 -9.33 7.11
CA TYR A 206 -4.13 -9.80 5.79
C TYR A 206 -3.14 -10.93 5.36
N GLY A 207 -3.57 -12.18 5.47
CA GLY A 207 -2.86 -13.34 4.90
C GLY A 207 -2.03 -14.19 5.86
N LYS A 208 -2.08 -13.97 7.18
CA LYS A 208 -1.57 -14.98 8.13
C LYS A 208 -2.58 -16.12 8.23
N GLY A 209 -2.29 -17.20 7.51
CA GLY A 209 -3.03 -18.45 7.64
C GLY A 209 -2.83 -19.07 9.02
N ALA A 210 -3.80 -18.84 9.90
CA ALA A 210 -4.42 -19.78 10.84
C ALA A 210 -5.23 -18.94 11.84
N LEU A 211 -6.51 -19.29 11.98
CA LEU A 211 -7.58 -18.63 12.76
C LEU A 211 -8.38 -17.56 12.00
N HIS A 212 -9.63 -17.40 12.44
CA HIS A 212 -10.73 -16.67 11.83
C HIS A 212 -10.48 -15.14 11.87
N VAL A 213 -9.68 -14.62 10.93
CA VAL A 213 -9.27 -13.20 10.89
C VAL A 213 -10.23 -12.38 10.02
N MET A 214 -10.89 -11.35 10.60
CA MET A 214 -11.63 -10.33 9.84
C MET A 214 -10.68 -9.51 8.95
N GLY A 215 -11.11 -9.25 7.73
CA GLY A 215 -10.32 -8.63 6.67
C GLY A 215 -9.49 -9.63 5.85
N SER A 216 -9.64 -10.95 5.98
CA SER A 216 -8.90 -11.87 5.09
C SER A 216 -9.44 -11.83 3.65
N GLY A 217 -8.67 -12.24 2.64
CA GLY A 217 -9.14 -12.27 1.24
C GLY A 217 -10.28 -13.28 0.98
N GLY A 218 -10.64 -14.11 1.95
CA GLY A 218 -11.66 -15.16 1.79
C GLY A 218 -11.35 -16.21 0.71
N GLY A 219 -10.14 -16.25 0.17
CA GLY A 219 -9.79 -17.09 -1.00
C GLY A 219 -10.30 -16.52 -2.33
N ASN A 220 -9.89 -17.14 -3.45
CA ASN A 220 -10.27 -16.74 -4.83
C ASN A 220 -11.75 -17.03 -5.14
N PHE A 221 -12.65 -16.50 -4.33
CA PHE A 221 -14.09 -16.67 -4.50
C PHE A 221 -14.59 -15.68 -5.55
N VAL A 222 -15.17 -16.21 -6.61
CA VAL A 222 -15.79 -15.43 -7.68
C VAL A 222 -17.31 -15.49 -7.49
N LEU A 223 -17.91 -14.35 -7.15
CA LEU A 223 -19.35 -14.20 -7.08
C LEU A 223 -19.91 -14.03 -8.48
N ARG A 224 -20.67 -15.02 -8.93
CA ARG A 224 -21.33 -15.05 -10.24
C ARG A 224 -22.80 -14.67 -10.11
N ASN A 225 -23.38 -14.17 -11.20
CA ASN A 225 -24.82 -13.84 -11.29
C ASN A 225 -25.33 -12.86 -10.20
N ALA A 226 -24.45 -12.01 -9.66
CA ALA A 226 -24.86 -10.99 -8.71
C ALA A 226 -25.44 -9.78 -9.44
N LYS A 227 -26.53 -9.24 -8.89
CA LYS A 227 -27.12 -7.99 -9.35
C LYS A 227 -26.38 -6.82 -8.72
N LEU A 228 -25.81 -5.97 -9.57
CA LEU A 228 -25.24 -4.69 -9.17
C LEU A 228 -26.36 -3.68 -8.86
N VAL A 229 -26.28 -3.06 -7.68
CA VAL A 229 -27.14 -1.94 -7.28
C VAL A 229 -26.27 -0.70 -7.09
N LYS A 230 -26.36 0.22 -8.05
CA LYS A 230 -25.60 1.48 -8.04
C LYS A 230 -26.03 2.37 -6.88
N GLN A 231 -25.07 2.91 -6.16
CA GLN A 231 -25.29 3.86 -5.08
C GLN A 231 -24.96 5.30 -5.50
N PRO A 232 -25.58 6.31 -4.86
CA PRO A 232 -25.28 7.70 -5.14
C PRO A 232 -23.83 8.05 -4.75
N ALA A 233 -23.20 8.94 -5.52
CA ALA A 233 -21.86 9.47 -5.26
C ALA A 233 -21.90 10.70 -4.34
N ASP A 234 -22.59 10.60 -3.21
CA ASP A 234 -22.80 11.69 -2.23
C ASP A 234 -21.80 11.68 -1.06
N GLY A 235 -20.72 10.90 -1.19
CA GLY A 235 -19.74 10.67 -0.11
C GLY A 235 -20.18 9.68 0.96
N SER A 236 -21.39 9.09 0.84
CA SER A 236 -21.93 8.05 1.73
C SER A 236 -22.15 6.71 1.03
N CYS A 237 -21.58 6.50 -0.16
CA CYS A 237 -21.78 5.33 -1.01
C CYS A 237 -21.54 3.99 -0.28
N LEU A 238 -20.55 3.90 0.63
CA LEU A 238 -20.36 2.71 1.46
C LEU A 238 -21.57 2.43 2.35
N PHE A 239 -22.08 3.44 3.06
CA PHE A 239 -23.20 3.28 3.99
C PHE A 239 -24.49 2.94 3.25
N HIS A 240 -24.72 3.54 2.08
CA HIS A 240 -25.82 3.14 1.20
C HIS A 240 -25.68 1.67 0.77
N SER A 241 -24.47 1.24 0.42
CA SER A 241 -24.19 -0.14 0.02
C SER A 241 -24.42 -1.14 1.16
N LEU A 242 -23.96 -0.82 2.37
CA LEU A 242 -24.20 -1.61 3.57
C LEU A 242 -25.70 -1.67 3.89
N CYS A 243 -26.42 -0.56 3.79
CA CYS A 243 -27.86 -0.50 4.00
C CYS A 243 -28.63 -1.45 3.07
N VAL A 244 -28.27 -1.52 1.78
CA VAL A 244 -28.86 -2.49 0.85
C VAL A 244 -28.72 -3.91 1.36
N GLY A 245 -27.50 -4.31 1.75
CA GLY A 245 -27.25 -5.66 2.28
C GLY A 245 -27.96 -5.91 3.61
N LEU A 246 -28.04 -4.91 4.49
CA LEU A 246 -28.72 -4.99 5.78
C LEU A 246 -30.25 -4.95 5.67
N ALA A 247 -30.81 -4.62 4.51
CA ALA A 247 -32.23 -4.23 4.34
C ALA A 247 -32.62 -3.03 5.22
N ASN A 248 -31.67 -2.11 5.44
CA ASN A 248 -31.86 -0.82 6.10
C ASN A 248 -32.05 0.27 5.03
N ARG A 249 -32.85 1.30 5.32
CA ARG A 249 -33.11 2.44 4.42
C ARG A 249 -32.48 3.75 4.88
N ASP A 250 -31.85 3.78 6.06
CA ASP A 250 -31.28 4.98 6.66
C ASP A 250 -29.74 4.91 6.71
N ALA A 251 -29.09 5.34 5.62
CA ALA A 251 -27.63 5.36 5.51
C ALA A 251 -26.97 6.38 6.44
N GLU A 252 -27.63 7.51 6.70
CA GLU A 252 -27.12 8.54 7.61
C GLU A 252 -27.22 8.06 9.06
N GLY A 253 -28.32 7.41 9.42
CA GLY A 253 -28.48 6.72 10.70
C GLY A 253 -27.43 5.64 10.90
N LEU A 254 -27.21 4.77 9.91
CA LEU A 254 -26.17 3.74 9.96
C LEU A 254 -24.78 4.37 10.15
N ARG A 255 -24.45 5.42 9.40
CA ARG A 255 -23.19 6.17 9.55
C ARG A 255 -22.97 6.64 10.98
N ARG A 256 -23.97 7.31 11.57
CA ARG A 256 -23.88 7.81 12.95
C ARG A 256 -23.75 6.66 13.96
N GLU A 257 -24.48 5.58 13.75
CA GLU A 257 -24.45 4.40 14.60
C GLU A 257 -23.06 3.75 14.63
N LEU A 258 -22.47 3.51 13.46
CA LEU A 258 -21.12 2.94 13.34
C LEU A 258 -20.06 3.87 13.95
N ALA A 259 -20.15 5.18 13.68
CA ALA A 259 -19.24 6.16 14.25
C ALA A 259 -19.32 6.21 15.79
N ARG A 260 -20.53 6.17 16.36
CA ARG A 260 -20.72 6.11 17.82
C ARG A 260 -20.15 4.83 18.42
N PHE A 261 -20.32 3.70 17.73
CA PHE A 261 -19.74 2.44 18.17
C PHE A 261 -18.22 2.55 18.28
N VAL A 262 -17.55 3.16 17.29
CA VAL A 262 -16.10 3.41 17.33
C VAL A 262 -15.71 4.24 18.56
N ALA A 263 -16.45 5.31 18.87
CA ALA A 263 -16.16 6.16 20.02
C ALA A 263 -16.40 5.46 21.37
N GLN A 264 -17.43 4.62 21.46
CA GLN A 264 -17.85 3.97 22.70
C GLN A 264 -17.05 2.70 23.01
N ASN A 265 -16.46 2.08 22.00
CA ASN A 265 -15.83 0.76 22.12
C ASN A 265 -14.36 0.75 21.64
N PRO A 266 -13.49 1.68 22.10
CA PRO A 266 -12.11 1.77 21.63
C PRO A 266 -11.30 0.48 21.84
N HIS A 267 -11.63 -0.30 22.87
CA HIS A 267 -10.89 -1.51 23.26
C HIS A 267 -11.47 -2.80 22.67
N VAL A 268 -12.54 -2.73 21.87
CA VAL A 268 -13.04 -3.92 21.17
C VAL A 268 -12.02 -4.31 20.10
N GLU A 269 -11.68 -5.59 20.05
CA GLU A 269 -10.73 -6.13 19.10
C GLU A 269 -11.39 -6.44 17.74
N ILE A 270 -10.70 -6.04 16.68
CA ILE A 270 -10.93 -6.43 15.29
C ILE A 270 -9.64 -7.11 14.83
N SER A 271 -9.70 -8.42 14.63
CA SER A 271 -8.56 -9.19 14.10
C SER A 271 -7.27 -9.08 14.92
N GLY A 272 -7.40 -9.00 16.25
CA GLY A 272 -6.26 -8.96 17.18
C GLY A 272 -5.68 -7.57 17.44
N ASP A 273 -6.25 -6.52 16.84
CA ASP A 273 -5.96 -5.12 17.16
C ASP A 273 -7.25 -4.43 17.58
N THR A 274 -7.18 -3.49 18.52
CA THR A 274 -8.34 -2.76 19.04
C THR A 274 -8.84 -1.69 18.06
N ILE A 275 -10.11 -1.29 18.16
CA ILE A 275 -10.67 -0.18 17.37
C ILE A 275 -9.83 1.10 17.52
N GLU A 276 -9.33 1.40 18.71
CA GLU A 276 -8.46 2.56 18.94
C GLU A 276 -7.17 2.47 18.13
N GLU A 277 -6.57 1.27 18.07
CA GLU A 277 -5.41 1.03 17.23
C GLU A 277 -5.80 1.24 15.77
N TRP A 278 -6.85 0.60 15.26
CA TRP A 278 -7.36 0.80 13.90
C TRP A 278 -7.56 2.28 13.53
N VAL A 279 -8.20 3.07 14.40
CA VAL A 279 -8.41 4.51 14.19
C VAL A 279 -7.10 5.28 14.22
N ARG A 280 -6.20 4.94 15.15
CA ARG A 280 -4.89 5.58 15.28
C ARG A 280 -4.03 5.32 14.04
N TRP A 281 -4.11 4.12 13.48
CA TRP A 281 -3.43 3.74 12.25
C TRP A 281 -4.02 4.42 11.00
N ASP A 282 -5.34 4.36 10.83
CA ASP A 282 -6.00 4.85 9.62
C ASP A 282 -6.20 6.37 9.61
N ALA A 283 -6.29 7.03 10.76
CA ALA A 283 -6.62 8.45 10.81
C ALA A 283 -5.71 9.29 11.71
N ASN A 284 -4.76 8.67 12.42
CA ASN A 284 -3.83 9.34 13.35
C ASN A 284 -4.55 10.31 14.29
N THR A 285 -5.67 9.86 14.85
CA THR A 285 -6.55 10.64 15.72
C THR A 285 -7.14 9.73 16.80
N SER A 286 -7.85 10.28 17.78
CA SER A 286 -8.61 9.49 18.75
C SER A 286 -9.94 8.99 18.17
N CYS A 287 -10.47 7.88 18.69
CA CYS A 287 -11.80 7.37 18.35
C CYS A 287 -12.89 8.44 18.47
N ALA A 288 -12.84 9.26 19.50
CA ALA A 288 -13.82 10.34 19.70
C ALA A 288 -13.77 11.41 18.59
N LEU A 289 -12.57 11.82 18.17
CA LEU A 289 -12.42 12.79 17.08
C LEU A 289 -12.76 12.18 15.71
N TYR A 290 -12.34 10.94 15.48
CA TYR A 290 -12.69 10.18 14.28
C TYR A 290 -14.20 10.06 14.13
N ALA A 291 -14.88 9.58 15.17
CA ALA A 291 -16.33 9.41 15.20
C ALA A 291 -17.07 10.72 14.93
N ARG A 292 -16.71 11.82 15.62
CA ARG A 292 -17.33 13.14 15.39
C ARG A 292 -17.24 13.61 13.95
N ARG A 293 -16.13 13.33 13.26
CA ARG A 293 -15.97 13.62 11.84
C ARG A 293 -16.85 12.69 11.01
N MET A 294 -16.73 11.38 11.23
CA MET A 294 -17.41 10.34 10.45
C MET A 294 -18.94 10.42 10.54
N GLU A 295 -19.48 10.86 11.68
CA GLU A 295 -20.92 11.13 11.87
C GLU A 295 -21.45 12.18 10.89
N ARG A 296 -20.63 13.14 10.47
CA ARG A 296 -21.04 14.29 9.64
C ARG A 296 -20.68 14.12 8.17
N SER A 297 -19.45 13.69 7.89
CA SER A 297 -18.93 13.61 6.52
C SER A 297 -17.66 12.77 6.45
N GLY A 298 -17.32 12.31 5.24
CA GLY A 298 -16.14 11.50 4.99
C GLY A 298 -16.49 10.15 4.39
N TRP A 299 -15.55 9.60 3.64
CA TRP A 299 -15.71 8.30 3.01
C TRP A 299 -15.47 7.22 4.06
N GLY A 300 -16.39 6.27 4.14
CA GLY A 300 -16.21 5.10 4.97
C GLY A 300 -15.30 4.07 4.30
N GLY A 301 -14.71 3.18 5.10
CA GLY A 301 -13.78 2.16 4.62
C GLY A 301 -13.76 0.92 5.50
N GLY A 302 -12.56 0.38 5.74
CA GLY A 302 -12.37 -0.87 6.49
C GLY A 302 -12.86 -0.81 7.94
N ILE A 303 -12.67 0.33 8.62
CA ILE A 303 -13.15 0.55 9.99
C ILE A 303 -14.66 0.42 10.06
N GLU A 304 -15.39 1.13 9.19
CA GLU A 304 -16.86 1.06 9.15
C GLU A 304 -17.36 -0.33 8.80
N MET A 305 -16.71 -1.04 7.87
CA MET A 305 -17.09 -2.41 7.50
C MET A 305 -16.87 -3.42 8.62
N ALA A 306 -15.73 -3.34 9.31
CA ALA A 306 -15.43 -4.19 10.47
C ALA A 306 -16.40 -3.91 11.63
N VAL A 307 -16.62 -2.64 11.95
CA VAL A 307 -17.58 -2.24 12.99
C VAL A 307 -19.01 -2.62 12.61
N CYS A 308 -19.38 -2.52 11.33
CA CYS A 308 -20.68 -2.98 10.85
C CYS A 308 -20.84 -4.48 11.02
N SER A 309 -19.79 -5.26 10.72
CA SER A 309 -19.79 -6.71 10.89
C SER A 309 -20.07 -7.09 12.35
N LEU A 310 -19.31 -6.50 13.29
CA LEU A 310 -19.45 -6.71 14.73
C LEU A 310 -20.80 -6.25 15.28
N LEU A 311 -21.19 -4.99 15.00
CA LEU A 311 -22.38 -4.39 15.57
C LEU A 311 -23.66 -5.04 15.04
N LYS A 312 -23.70 -5.38 13.74
CA LYS A 312 -24.90 -5.96 13.12
C LYS A 312 -24.89 -7.49 13.10
N LYS A 313 -23.81 -8.13 13.55
CA LYS A 313 -23.64 -9.59 13.51
C LYS A 313 -23.88 -10.13 12.10
N VAL A 314 -23.15 -9.55 11.15
CA VAL A 314 -23.17 -9.93 9.73
C VAL A 314 -21.75 -10.08 9.21
N ASN A 315 -21.59 -10.86 8.15
CA ASN A 315 -20.38 -10.83 7.35
C ASN A 315 -20.46 -9.65 6.37
N VAL A 316 -19.35 -8.97 6.12
CA VAL A 316 -19.25 -7.96 5.06
C VAL A 316 -18.17 -8.39 4.07
N HIS A 317 -18.57 -8.75 2.86
CA HIS A 317 -17.67 -9.21 1.81
C HIS A 317 -17.49 -8.12 0.76
N VAL A 318 -16.25 -7.79 0.46
CA VAL A 318 -15.85 -6.75 -0.49
C VAL A 318 -15.37 -7.41 -1.76
N TYR A 319 -15.88 -6.94 -2.89
CA TYR A 319 -15.57 -7.45 -4.21
C TYR A 319 -15.02 -6.36 -5.11
N GLU A 320 -14.34 -6.77 -6.18
CA GLU A 320 -14.01 -5.95 -7.34
C GLU A 320 -14.51 -6.62 -8.63
N ARG A 321 -14.54 -5.89 -9.74
CA ARG A 321 -14.90 -6.47 -11.05
C ARG A 321 -13.83 -7.46 -11.47
N TYR A 322 -14.22 -8.66 -11.88
CA TYR A 322 -13.27 -9.66 -12.34
C TYR A 322 -12.91 -9.42 -13.81
N GLU A 323 -11.67 -9.03 -14.08
CA GLU A 323 -11.22 -8.64 -15.44
C GLU A 323 -11.38 -9.76 -16.49
N ARG A 324 -11.36 -11.03 -16.05
CA ARG A 324 -11.39 -12.19 -16.95
C ARG A 324 -12.80 -12.62 -17.39
N SER A 325 -13.87 -12.08 -16.80
CA SER A 325 -15.23 -12.37 -17.24
C SER A 325 -16.17 -11.17 -17.08
N HIS A 326 -16.93 -10.88 -18.13
CA HIS A 326 -17.94 -9.83 -18.09
C HIS A 326 -19.09 -10.25 -17.17
N GLY A 327 -19.14 -9.67 -15.98
CA GLY A 327 -20.26 -9.80 -15.04
C GLY A 327 -19.98 -10.55 -13.75
N ASP A 328 -18.78 -11.11 -13.57
CA ASP A 328 -18.39 -11.72 -12.30
C ASP A 328 -17.62 -10.74 -11.40
N PHE A 329 -17.64 -11.04 -10.10
CA PHE A 329 -16.99 -10.22 -9.08
C PHE A 329 -16.03 -11.05 -8.24
N LEU A 330 -14.77 -10.64 -8.15
CA LEU A 330 -13.76 -11.31 -7.33
C LEU A 330 -13.82 -10.77 -5.91
N ARG A 331 -13.92 -11.66 -4.91
CA ARG A 331 -13.83 -11.24 -3.51
C ARG A 331 -12.39 -10.85 -3.19
N ILE A 332 -12.23 -9.64 -2.70
CA ILE A 332 -10.93 -9.08 -2.29
C ILE A 332 -10.77 -9.04 -0.79
N SER A 333 -11.87 -8.93 -0.02
CA SER A 333 -11.86 -8.86 1.46
C SER A 333 -13.12 -9.46 2.09
N CYS A 334 -13.02 -9.96 3.33
CA CYS A 334 -14.16 -10.36 4.15
C CYS A 334 -14.00 -9.94 5.61
N PHE A 335 -14.98 -9.23 6.16
CA PHE A 335 -15.12 -8.95 7.59
C PHE A 335 -16.16 -9.92 8.13
N ASP A 336 -15.71 -11.04 8.67
CA ASP A 336 -16.59 -12.13 9.11
C ASP A 336 -16.78 -12.11 10.62
N ASP A 337 -18.04 -12.08 11.08
CA ASP A 337 -18.37 -12.26 12.50
C ASP A 337 -18.76 -13.74 12.73
N PRO A 338 -18.22 -14.42 13.76
CA PRO A 338 -18.48 -15.84 13.99
C PRO A 338 -19.96 -16.15 14.29
N GLU A 339 -20.74 -15.17 14.72
CA GLU A 339 -22.18 -15.29 14.97
C GLU A 339 -23.03 -14.83 13.78
N ALA A 340 -22.40 -14.45 12.66
CA ALA A 340 -23.09 -13.92 11.50
C ALA A 340 -24.00 -14.96 10.83
N ARG A 341 -25.27 -14.58 10.66
CA ARG A 341 -26.26 -15.38 9.91
C ARG A 341 -26.51 -14.90 8.49
N LYS A 342 -25.91 -13.76 8.14
CA LYS A 342 -26.14 -13.06 6.87
C LYS A 342 -24.83 -12.45 6.38
N THR A 343 -24.68 -12.39 5.06
CA THR A 343 -23.57 -11.71 4.40
C THR A 343 -24.07 -10.50 3.62
N VAL A 344 -23.42 -9.37 3.83
CA VAL A 344 -23.55 -8.13 3.06
C VAL A 344 -22.44 -8.12 2.02
N HIS A 345 -22.79 -7.87 0.75
CA HIS A 345 -21.82 -7.86 -0.35
C HIS A 345 -21.71 -6.45 -0.93
N VAL A 346 -20.50 -5.90 -0.95
CA VAL A 346 -20.21 -4.58 -1.49
C VAL A 346 -19.19 -4.68 -2.63
N LEU A 347 -19.38 -3.87 -3.67
CA LEU A 347 -18.47 -3.75 -4.81
C LEU A 347 -17.64 -2.48 -4.64
N TYR A 348 -16.33 -2.65 -4.53
CA TYR A 348 -15.37 -1.56 -4.57
C TYR A 348 -15.04 -1.19 -6.03
N GLN A 349 -15.10 0.11 -6.33
CA GLN A 349 -14.82 0.65 -7.67
C GLN A 349 -13.62 1.59 -7.62
N GLY A 350 -12.42 1.01 -7.61
CA GLY A 350 -11.17 1.70 -7.98
C GLY A 350 -10.83 2.93 -7.15
N GLY A 351 -11.03 2.91 -5.82
CA GLY A 351 -10.52 3.97 -4.94
C GLY A 351 -11.52 5.04 -4.54
N VAL A 352 -12.65 5.16 -5.22
CA VAL A 352 -13.52 6.34 -5.11
C VAL A 352 -14.97 6.04 -4.77
N HIS A 353 -15.40 4.78 -4.91
CA HIS A 353 -16.82 4.46 -4.84
C HIS A 353 -17.11 3.03 -4.38
N PHE A 354 -18.27 2.85 -3.75
CA PHE A 354 -18.84 1.56 -3.40
C PHE A 354 -20.25 1.43 -3.97
N ASP A 355 -20.54 0.26 -4.54
CA ASP A 355 -21.88 -0.17 -4.90
C ASP A 355 -22.29 -1.41 -4.09
N ALA A 356 -23.58 -1.75 -4.08
CA ALA A 356 -24.03 -3.00 -3.45
C ALA A 356 -24.12 -4.13 -4.47
N LEU A 357 -23.83 -5.35 -4.02
CA LEU A 357 -24.08 -6.57 -4.77
C LEU A 357 -25.18 -7.37 -4.07
N LEU A 358 -26.15 -7.82 -4.85
CA LEU A 358 -27.16 -8.77 -4.41
C LEU A 358 -26.86 -10.11 -5.08
N PRO A 359 -26.46 -11.16 -4.34
CA PRO A 359 -26.27 -12.48 -4.91
C PRO A 359 -27.55 -12.94 -5.62
N GLY A 360 -27.40 -13.60 -6.78
CA GLY A 360 -28.52 -14.26 -7.43
C GLY A 360 -29.15 -15.29 -6.48
N ARG A 361 -30.47 -15.49 -6.56
CA ARG A 361 -31.08 -16.65 -5.89
C ARG A 361 -30.56 -17.90 -6.60
N GLY A 362 -29.77 -18.68 -5.90
CA GLY A 362 -29.38 -20.03 -6.32
C GLY A 362 -30.56 -20.99 -6.28
#